data_AF-A0A958B079-F1
#
_entry.id   AF-A0A958B079-F1
#
_cell.length_a   1.000
_cell.length_b   1.000
_cell.length_c   1.000
_cell.angle_alpha   90.00
_cell.angle_beta   90.00
_cell.angle_gamma   90.00
#
_symmetry.space_group_name_H-M   'P 1'
#
loop_
_entity.id
_entity.type
_entity.pdbx_description
1 polymer ?
#
loop_
_entity_poly.entity_id
_entity_poly.type
_entity_poly.pdbx_seq_one_letter_code
_entity_poly.pdbx_strand_id
1 'polypeptide(L)'
;MSRVLKIAGIIALVIVVILALLLVVAAVTPEAADPPVDMANHGAGSSSVEPSYSGLQRAWPATNEPADNPSTPEKIALGKLLFFDPILSENNDMACATCHHPDLGFGDGQPLASGSDGLLTRNAPTLWNVAYVQKLFWDGRMDSLESQVDFPLTHPNEMGVTDVAALEEELRANPEYVALFDAAFGGGAEAVSADNMARALAAFQRSLLSQNSQFDRYAAGNFDALTAQQRRGLALFRSGATRCFECHGAPTFASDTFRVVGVPSDD
;
A
#
# COMPACT_ATOMS: atom_id res chain seq x y z
N MET A 1 59.12 25.10 -19.54
CA MET A 1 58.00 24.12 -19.50
C MET A 1 58.05 23.15 -18.32
N SER A 2 59.20 22.51 -17.99
CA SER A 2 59.30 21.46 -16.96
C SER A 2 58.88 21.86 -15.52
N ARG A 3 59.21 23.08 -15.05
CA ARG A 3 58.86 23.50 -13.68
C ARG A 3 57.35 23.76 -13.48
N VAL A 4 56.68 24.29 -14.50
CA VAL A 4 55.24 24.61 -14.44
C VAL A 4 54.41 23.32 -14.37
N LEU A 5 54.75 22.29 -15.16
CA LEU A 5 54.08 20.99 -15.07
C LEU A 5 54.31 20.30 -13.73
N LYS A 6 55.51 20.40 -13.14
CA LYS A 6 55.78 19.83 -11.80
C LYS A 6 54.96 20.52 -10.71
N ILE A 7 54.86 21.85 -10.75
CA ILE A 7 54.05 22.61 -9.79
C ILE A 7 52.56 22.27 -9.96
N ALA A 8 52.06 22.21 -11.20
CA ALA A 8 50.67 21.82 -11.46
C ALA A 8 50.36 20.39 -10.98
N GLY A 9 51.27 19.44 -11.18
CA GLY A 9 51.11 18.07 -10.69
C GLY A 9 51.09 17.96 -9.15
N ILE A 10 51.93 18.74 -8.46
CA ILE A 10 51.94 18.81 -7.00
C ILE A 10 50.61 19.42 -6.49
N ILE A 11 50.13 20.50 -7.11
CA ILE A 11 48.86 21.13 -6.75
C ILE A 11 47.70 20.15 -6.95
N ALA A 12 47.66 19.43 -8.08
CA ALA A 12 46.62 18.44 -8.35
C ALA A 12 46.64 17.29 -7.32
N LEU A 13 47.83 16.77 -6.97
CA LEU A 13 47.98 15.73 -5.95
C LEU A 13 47.52 16.22 -4.57
N VAL A 14 47.86 17.45 -4.20
CA VAL A 14 47.42 18.07 -2.94
C VAL A 14 45.89 18.20 -2.91
N ILE A 15 45.27 18.65 -4.00
CA ILE A 15 43.81 18.76 -4.10
C ILE A 15 43.15 17.38 -3.95
N VAL A 16 43.67 16.35 -4.64
CA VAL A 16 43.14 14.98 -4.55
C VAL A 16 43.26 14.44 -3.12
N VAL A 17 44.39 14.66 -2.45
CA VAL A 17 44.59 14.23 -1.06
C VAL A 17 43.65 14.97 -0.11
N ILE A 18 43.45 16.28 -0.29
CA ILE A 18 42.49 17.06 0.51
C ILE A 18 41.06 16.56 0.30
N LEU A 19 40.66 16.31 -0.96
CA LEU A 19 39.32 15.80 -1.26
C LEU A 19 39.11 14.39 -0.69
N ALA A 20 40.11 13.52 -0.77
CA ALA A 20 40.06 12.18 -0.17
C ALA A 20 39.95 12.27 1.37
N LEU A 21 40.71 13.15 2.01
CA LEU A 21 40.61 13.41 3.46
C LEU A 21 39.24 13.96 3.84
N LEU A 22 38.68 14.89 3.07
CA LEU A 22 37.33 15.42 3.31
C LEU A 22 36.26 14.34 3.17
N LEU A 23 36.39 13.43 2.20
CA LEU A 23 35.50 12.29 2.04
C LEU A 23 35.60 11.31 3.21
N VAL A 24 36.82 11.00 3.67
CA VAL A 24 37.03 10.14 4.84
C VAL A 24 36.43 10.79 6.09
N VAL A 25 36.70 12.07 6.32
CA VAL A 25 36.13 12.83 7.44
C VAL A 25 34.61 12.82 7.38
N ALA A 26 34.00 13.12 6.24
CA ALA A 26 32.55 13.08 6.07
C ALA A 26 31.96 11.67 6.31
N ALA A 27 32.69 10.62 5.93
CA ALA A 27 32.27 9.23 6.12
C ALA A 27 32.38 8.74 7.58
N VAL A 28 33.31 9.31 8.37
CA VAL A 28 33.52 8.90 9.78
C VAL A 28 32.97 9.90 10.81
N THR A 29 32.60 11.12 10.40
CA THR A 29 31.89 12.04 11.29
C THR A 29 30.47 11.51 11.51
N PRO A 30 30.10 11.12 12.74
CA PRO A 30 28.73 10.72 13.02
C PRO A 30 27.81 11.89 12.67
N GLU A 31 26.69 11.58 12.03
CA GLU A 31 25.65 12.56 11.78
C GLU A 31 25.28 13.20 13.12
N ALA A 32 25.23 14.54 13.17
CA ALA A 32 24.92 15.24 14.41
C ALA A 32 23.62 14.67 14.97
N ALA A 33 23.69 14.08 16.17
CA ALA A 33 22.49 13.62 16.85
C ALA A 33 21.56 14.83 17.02
N ASP A 34 20.30 14.69 16.62
CA ASP A 34 19.32 15.72 16.93
C ASP A 34 19.34 15.96 18.45
N PRO A 35 19.18 17.21 18.90
CA PRO A 35 18.98 17.47 20.31
C PRO A 35 17.82 16.61 20.83
N PRO A 36 17.85 16.18 22.10
CA PRO A 36 16.75 15.43 22.69
C PRO A 36 15.44 16.15 22.43
N VAL A 37 14.43 15.42 21.96
CA VAL A 37 13.10 15.99 21.74
C VAL A 37 12.59 16.46 23.10
N ASP A 38 12.32 17.76 23.23
CA ASP A 38 11.67 18.30 24.42
C ASP A 38 10.22 17.83 24.46
N MET A 39 10.03 16.70 25.13
CA MET A 39 8.74 16.04 25.32
C MET A 39 7.68 16.92 25.98
N ALA A 40 8.08 17.96 26.72
CA ALA A 40 7.13 18.88 27.34
C ALA A 40 6.49 19.85 26.33
N ASN A 41 7.16 20.09 25.20
CA ASN A 41 6.76 21.07 24.19
C ASN A 41 6.59 20.45 22.78
N HIS A 42 6.68 19.13 22.65
CA HIS A 42 6.60 18.45 21.36
C HIS A 42 5.16 18.18 20.93
N GLY A 43 4.68 18.95 19.96
CA GLY A 43 3.35 18.83 19.38
C GLY A 43 3.01 20.11 18.63
N ALA A 44 2.30 19.99 17.51
CA ALA A 44 1.79 21.15 16.80
C ALA A 44 0.65 21.80 17.60
N GLY A 45 0.98 22.53 18.67
CA GLY A 45 0.18 23.64 19.20
C GLY A 45 -1.30 23.41 19.49
N SER A 46 -1.73 22.27 20.04
CA SER A 46 -3.03 22.19 20.72
C SER A 46 -2.86 21.70 22.16
N SER A 47 -2.56 22.65 23.04
CA SER A 47 -2.80 22.50 24.48
C SER A 47 -4.32 22.49 24.72
N SER A 48 -4.99 21.38 24.46
CA SER A 48 -6.28 21.05 25.08
C SER A 48 -6.80 19.70 24.56
N VAL A 49 -7.15 18.85 25.52
CA VAL A 49 -7.82 17.54 25.42
C VAL A 49 -6.87 16.35 25.17
N GLU A 50 -6.56 15.67 26.27
CA GLU A 50 -5.74 14.46 26.43
C GLU A 50 -4.25 14.57 26.04
N PRO A 51 -3.32 13.89 26.74
CA PRO A 51 -1.91 13.87 26.33
C PRO A 51 -1.79 13.10 25.00
N SER A 52 -1.97 13.78 23.87
CA SER A 52 -1.44 13.28 22.61
C SER A 52 0.08 13.38 22.73
N TYR A 53 0.76 12.29 23.07
CA TYR A 53 2.21 12.30 23.30
C TYR A 53 2.98 12.88 22.10
N SER A 54 2.43 12.79 20.88
CA SER A 54 3.07 13.27 19.64
C SER A 54 2.20 14.22 18.79
N GLY A 55 0.91 14.40 19.12
CA GLY A 55 -0.06 15.08 18.25
C GLY A 55 -0.35 14.36 16.94
N LEU A 56 0.01 13.07 16.85
CA LEU A 56 -0.19 12.20 15.68
C LEU A 56 -1.12 11.02 15.98
N GLN A 57 -1.46 10.78 17.25
CA GLN A 57 -2.47 9.79 17.63
C GLN A 57 -3.83 10.21 17.08
N ARG A 58 -4.30 9.51 16.04
CA ARG A 58 -5.62 9.67 15.45
C ARG A 58 -6.32 8.33 15.43
N ALA A 59 -7.65 8.36 15.59
CA ALA A 59 -8.45 7.17 15.33
C ALA A 59 -8.27 6.75 13.87
N TRP A 60 -8.16 5.45 13.63
CA TRP A 60 -8.25 4.90 12.28
C TRP A 60 -9.67 5.16 11.75
N PRO A 61 -9.81 5.46 10.44
CA PRO A 61 -11.14 5.64 9.85
C PRO A 61 -11.95 4.34 9.93
N ALA A 62 -13.28 4.47 9.79
CA ALA A 62 -14.13 3.30 9.63
C ALA A 62 -13.68 2.48 8.41
N THR A 63 -13.76 1.15 8.52
CA THR A 63 -13.50 0.29 7.38
C THR A 63 -14.66 0.37 6.37
N ASN A 64 -14.41 -0.04 5.14
CA ASN A 64 -15.39 -0.21 4.07
C ASN A 64 -16.14 -1.55 4.18
N GLU A 65 -16.27 -2.09 5.40
CA GLU A 65 -16.99 -3.33 5.67
C GLU A 65 -18.49 -3.08 5.67
N PRO A 66 -19.27 -3.69 4.76
CA PRO A 66 -20.69 -3.49 4.73
C PRO A 66 -21.38 -4.40 5.74
N ALA A 67 -22.52 -3.95 6.27
CA ALA A 67 -23.26 -4.66 7.31
C ALA A 67 -23.76 -6.05 6.88
N ASP A 68 -23.99 -6.26 5.58
CA ASP A 68 -24.44 -7.53 5.00
C ASP A 68 -23.29 -8.46 4.57
N ASN A 69 -22.03 -8.01 4.62
CA ASN A 69 -20.85 -8.85 4.43
C ASN A 69 -19.78 -8.62 5.53
N PRO A 70 -20.08 -8.96 6.80
CA PRO A 70 -19.08 -8.92 7.85
C PRO A 70 -17.97 -9.93 7.58
N SER A 71 -16.72 -9.56 7.85
CA SER A 71 -15.57 -10.44 7.74
C SER A 71 -15.60 -11.48 8.86
N THR A 72 -15.50 -12.76 8.49
CA THR A 72 -15.32 -13.88 9.42
C THR A 72 -14.03 -14.63 9.08
N PRO A 73 -13.46 -15.40 10.02
CA PRO A 73 -12.28 -16.22 9.75
C PRO A 73 -12.47 -17.14 8.52
N GLU A 74 -13.66 -17.70 8.35
CA GLU A 74 -14.02 -18.60 7.25
C GLU A 74 -14.04 -17.87 5.91
N LYS A 75 -14.68 -16.68 5.84
CA LYS A 75 -14.68 -15.84 4.63
C LYS A 75 -13.28 -15.35 4.26
N ILE A 76 -12.49 -14.95 5.25
CA ILE A 76 -11.09 -14.52 5.04
C ILE A 76 -10.26 -15.68 4.51
N ALA A 77 -10.41 -16.89 5.06
CA ALA A 77 -9.69 -18.07 4.62
C ALA A 77 -10.06 -18.48 3.17
N LEU A 78 -11.35 -18.51 2.86
CA LEU A 78 -11.83 -18.77 1.50
C LEU A 78 -11.36 -17.69 0.52
N GLY A 79 -11.52 -16.41 0.88
CA GLY A 79 -11.07 -15.29 0.06
C GLY A 79 -9.57 -15.31 -0.18
N LYS A 80 -8.78 -15.70 0.82
CA LYS A 80 -7.34 -15.89 0.67
C LYS A 80 -7.04 -16.98 -0.34
N LEU A 81 -7.69 -18.14 -0.23
CA LEU A 81 -7.47 -19.23 -1.19
C LEU A 81 -7.76 -18.77 -2.62
N LEU A 82 -8.96 -18.22 -2.83
CA LEU A 82 -9.40 -17.68 -4.13
C LEU A 82 -8.44 -16.61 -4.68
N PHE A 83 -7.90 -15.73 -3.84
CA PHE A 83 -7.00 -14.66 -4.26
C PHE A 83 -5.68 -15.17 -4.89
N PHE A 84 -5.21 -16.34 -4.45
CA PHE A 84 -3.97 -16.96 -4.94
C PHE A 84 -4.20 -18.08 -5.94
N ASP A 85 -5.46 -18.47 -6.20
CA ASP A 85 -5.78 -19.58 -7.07
C ASP A 85 -6.06 -19.07 -8.50
N PRO A 86 -5.32 -19.56 -9.52
CA PRO A 86 -5.56 -19.16 -10.89
C PRO A 86 -6.89 -19.68 -11.47
N ILE A 87 -7.61 -20.56 -10.78
CA ILE A 87 -8.94 -21.09 -11.16
C ILE A 87 -9.97 -19.99 -11.48
N LEU A 88 -9.74 -18.77 -11.01
CA LEU A 88 -10.62 -17.64 -11.27
C LEU A 88 -10.40 -16.96 -12.63
N SER A 89 -9.35 -17.32 -13.37
CA SER A 89 -9.10 -16.78 -14.71
C SER A 89 -9.62 -17.72 -15.79
N GLU A 90 -10.02 -17.18 -16.94
CA GLU A 90 -10.58 -17.94 -18.06
C GLU A 90 -9.69 -19.12 -18.50
N ASN A 91 -8.36 -18.96 -18.40
CA ASN A 91 -7.38 -19.96 -18.84
C ASN A 91 -6.66 -20.68 -17.68
N ASN A 92 -7.08 -20.46 -16.43
CA ASN A 92 -6.44 -21.00 -15.23
C ASN A 92 -4.93 -20.72 -15.14
N ASP A 93 -4.50 -19.53 -15.56
CA ASP A 93 -3.09 -19.10 -15.60
C ASP A 93 -2.80 -17.78 -14.86
N MET A 94 -3.83 -17.09 -14.38
CA MET A 94 -3.72 -15.83 -13.64
C MET A 94 -4.56 -15.83 -12.36
N ALA A 95 -3.98 -15.36 -11.26
CA ALA A 95 -4.69 -15.13 -10.01
C ALA A 95 -4.68 -13.62 -9.68
N CYS A 96 -5.50 -13.20 -8.71
CA CYS A 96 -5.45 -11.82 -8.21
C CYS A 96 -4.04 -11.46 -7.70
N ALA A 97 -3.35 -12.43 -7.09
CA ALA A 97 -1.97 -12.30 -6.62
C ALA A 97 -0.92 -12.08 -7.73
N THR A 98 -1.24 -12.34 -9.00
CA THR A 98 -0.34 -12.06 -10.13
C THR A 98 -0.08 -10.55 -10.24
N CYS A 99 -1.12 -9.73 -10.08
CA CYS A 99 -1.03 -8.27 -10.15
C CYS A 99 -0.97 -7.61 -8.77
N HIS A 100 -1.35 -8.33 -7.71
CA HIS A 100 -1.32 -7.86 -6.32
C HIS A 100 -0.47 -8.78 -5.44
N HIS A 101 0.83 -8.86 -5.73
CA HIS A 101 1.74 -9.81 -5.13
C HIS A 101 2.22 -9.35 -3.73
N PRO A 102 2.19 -10.21 -2.69
CA PRO A 102 2.59 -9.83 -1.32
C PRO A 102 4.01 -9.25 -1.21
N ASP A 103 4.98 -9.86 -1.90
CA ASP A 103 6.38 -9.41 -1.87
C ASP A 103 6.60 -8.04 -2.53
N LEU A 104 5.63 -7.58 -3.31
CA LEU A 104 5.63 -6.28 -3.99
C LEU A 104 4.63 -5.32 -3.32
N GLY A 105 4.29 -5.57 -2.06
CA GLY A 105 3.36 -4.74 -1.29
C GLY A 105 1.92 -4.86 -1.76
N PHE A 106 1.50 -6.03 -2.23
CA PHE A 106 0.18 -6.26 -2.84
C PHE A 106 -0.12 -5.34 -4.04
N GLY A 107 0.91 -5.00 -4.80
CA GLY A 107 0.83 -4.52 -6.17
C GLY A 107 1.72 -5.39 -7.06
N ASP A 108 2.10 -4.92 -8.24
CA ASP A 108 2.97 -5.66 -9.16
C ASP A 108 4.36 -5.02 -9.38
N GLY A 109 4.62 -3.90 -8.71
CA GLY A 109 5.90 -3.18 -8.80
C GLY A 109 6.18 -2.53 -10.16
N GLN A 110 5.18 -2.45 -11.06
CA GLN A 110 5.33 -1.88 -12.39
C GLN A 110 4.73 -0.47 -12.50
N PRO A 111 5.23 0.39 -13.42
CA PRO A 111 4.60 1.67 -13.71
C PRO A 111 3.17 1.53 -14.27
N LEU A 112 2.93 0.45 -15.02
CA LEU A 112 1.64 0.04 -15.57
C LEU A 112 1.43 -1.42 -15.26
N ALA A 113 0.21 -1.80 -14.91
CA ALA A 113 -0.08 -3.13 -14.45
C ALA A 113 0.18 -4.18 -15.54
N SER A 114 0.63 -5.37 -15.15
CA SER A 114 0.66 -6.52 -16.05
C SER A 114 -0.74 -7.08 -16.25
N GLY A 115 -1.10 -7.37 -17.49
CA GLY A 115 -2.34 -8.03 -17.90
C GLY A 115 -2.05 -9.32 -18.67
N SER A 116 -3.10 -10.06 -19.03
CA SER A 116 -2.99 -11.32 -19.77
C SER A 116 -2.32 -11.15 -21.14
N ASP A 117 -2.63 -10.06 -21.84
CA ASP A 117 -2.15 -9.76 -23.21
C ASP A 117 -1.18 -8.57 -23.28
N GLY A 118 -0.53 -8.20 -22.16
CA GLY A 118 0.46 -7.13 -22.12
C GLY A 118 0.23 -6.14 -20.97
N LEU A 119 0.73 -4.91 -21.11
CA LEU A 119 0.55 -3.88 -20.07
C LEU A 119 -0.86 -3.26 -20.15
N LEU A 120 -1.46 -3.01 -18.98
CA LEU A 120 -2.67 -2.22 -18.83
C LEU A 120 -2.36 -0.71 -18.89
N THR A 121 -3.40 0.11 -18.76
CA THR A 121 -3.31 1.57 -18.88
C THR A 121 -2.99 2.29 -17.56
N ARG A 122 -2.99 1.56 -16.44
CA ARG A 122 -2.75 2.11 -15.09
C ARG A 122 -1.92 1.13 -14.25
N ASN A 123 -1.19 1.65 -13.27
CA ASN A 123 -0.54 0.86 -12.22
C ASN A 123 -1.57 0.10 -11.37
N ALA A 124 -1.21 -1.11 -10.91
CA ALA A 124 -1.97 -1.85 -9.91
C ALA A 124 -1.72 -1.24 -8.50
N PRO A 125 -2.74 -0.63 -7.87
CA PRO A 125 -2.57 -0.03 -6.55
C PRO A 125 -2.35 -1.12 -5.49
N THR A 126 -1.65 -0.77 -4.40
CA THR A 126 -1.49 -1.67 -3.25
C THR A 126 -2.84 -2.02 -2.62
N LEU A 127 -2.99 -3.27 -2.16
CA LEU A 127 -4.12 -3.67 -1.31
C LEU A 127 -3.88 -3.48 0.18
N TRP A 128 -2.67 -3.07 0.60
CA TRP A 128 -2.45 -2.73 2.01
C TRP A 128 -3.38 -1.61 2.43
N ASN A 129 -4.07 -1.80 3.55
CA ASN A 129 -5.00 -0.85 4.13
C ASN A 129 -6.20 -0.50 3.23
N VAL A 130 -6.51 -1.31 2.20
CA VAL A 130 -7.67 -1.10 1.32
C VAL A 130 -8.99 -1.15 2.07
N ALA A 131 -9.01 -1.77 3.25
CA ALA A 131 -10.14 -1.72 4.18
C ALA A 131 -10.57 -0.29 4.53
N TYR A 132 -9.69 0.71 4.44
CA TYR A 132 -10.00 2.10 4.77
C TYR A 132 -10.37 2.96 3.56
N VAL A 133 -10.36 2.38 2.35
CA VAL A 133 -10.63 3.08 1.10
C VAL A 133 -12.12 3.00 0.78
N GLN A 134 -12.78 4.16 0.74
CA GLN A 134 -14.23 4.26 0.51
C GLN A 134 -14.59 4.38 -0.98
N LYS A 135 -13.65 4.82 -1.82
CA LYS A 135 -13.79 4.94 -3.27
C LYS A 135 -12.61 4.26 -3.94
N LEU A 136 -12.90 3.22 -4.72
CA LEU A 136 -11.91 2.32 -5.31
C LEU A 136 -11.62 2.68 -6.77
N PHE A 137 -10.55 2.09 -7.30
CA PHE A 137 -9.84 2.52 -8.52
C PHE A 137 -9.21 3.92 -8.42
N TRP A 138 -8.29 4.20 -9.35
CA TRP A 138 -7.59 5.48 -9.47
C TRP A 138 -8.53 6.69 -9.67
N ASP A 139 -9.70 6.46 -10.25
CA ASP A 139 -10.72 7.46 -10.56
C ASP A 139 -11.90 7.45 -9.57
N GLY A 140 -11.89 6.54 -8.59
CA GLY A 140 -12.93 6.49 -7.54
C GLY A 140 -14.28 5.98 -7.99
N ARG A 141 -14.37 5.33 -9.16
CA ARG A 141 -15.65 4.94 -9.77
C ARG A 141 -16.39 3.82 -9.03
N MET A 142 -15.72 3.12 -8.12
CA MET A 142 -16.29 1.98 -7.40
C MET A 142 -16.49 2.24 -5.90
N ASP A 143 -17.61 1.75 -5.38
CA ASP A 143 -18.10 2.04 -4.03
C ASP A 143 -17.82 0.91 -3.03
N SER A 144 -17.51 -0.31 -3.49
CA SER A 144 -17.25 -1.45 -2.60
C SER A 144 -16.25 -2.43 -3.21
N LEU A 145 -15.55 -3.16 -2.34
CA LEU A 145 -14.64 -4.22 -2.78
C LEU A 145 -15.40 -5.34 -3.48
N GLU A 146 -16.59 -5.68 -2.97
CA GLU A 146 -17.47 -6.70 -3.55
C GLU A 146 -17.79 -6.39 -5.01
N SER A 147 -18.12 -5.14 -5.31
CA SER A 147 -18.42 -4.73 -6.69
C SER A 147 -17.15 -4.52 -7.53
N GLN A 148 -16.03 -4.15 -6.90
CA GLN A 148 -14.77 -3.96 -7.62
C GLN A 148 -14.21 -5.27 -8.18
N VAL A 149 -14.40 -6.42 -7.50
CA VAL A 149 -13.89 -7.74 -7.93
C VAL A 149 -14.38 -8.17 -9.32
N ASP A 150 -15.61 -7.80 -9.69
CA ASP A 150 -16.21 -8.18 -10.97
C ASP A 150 -15.44 -7.63 -12.19
N PHE A 151 -14.83 -6.45 -12.03
CA PHE A 151 -14.08 -5.79 -13.09
C PHE A 151 -12.83 -6.58 -13.52
N PRO A 152 -11.82 -6.84 -12.66
CA PRO A 152 -10.64 -7.61 -13.07
C PRO A 152 -10.99 -9.04 -13.47
N LEU A 153 -12.04 -9.63 -12.87
CA LEU A 153 -12.50 -10.98 -13.19
C LEU A 153 -12.92 -11.10 -14.67
N THR A 154 -13.71 -10.14 -15.16
CA THR A 154 -14.31 -10.20 -16.50
C THR A 154 -13.55 -9.38 -17.55
N HIS A 155 -12.59 -8.53 -17.14
CA HIS A 155 -11.84 -7.70 -18.07
C HIS A 155 -10.94 -8.57 -18.97
N PRO A 156 -11.02 -8.45 -20.31
CA PRO A 156 -10.36 -9.36 -21.25
C PRO A 156 -8.84 -9.35 -21.15
N ASN A 157 -8.25 -8.22 -20.78
CA ASN A 157 -6.80 -8.08 -20.60
C ASN A 157 -6.35 -8.37 -19.16
N GLU A 158 -7.25 -8.82 -18.28
CA GLU A 158 -6.94 -9.21 -16.90
C GLU A 158 -7.22 -10.71 -16.73
N MET A 159 -8.28 -11.11 -16.01
CA MET A 159 -8.60 -12.52 -15.80
C MET A 159 -9.50 -13.10 -16.91
N GLY A 160 -10.17 -12.24 -17.68
CA GLY A 160 -10.78 -12.58 -18.96
C GLY A 160 -12.02 -13.48 -18.91
N VAL A 161 -12.63 -13.69 -17.75
CA VAL A 161 -13.79 -14.60 -17.59
C VAL A 161 -14.97 -14.11 -18.43
N THR A 162 -15.42 -14.95 -19.38
CA THR A 162 -16.54 -14.62 -20.27
C THR A 162 -17.86 -15.25 -19.85
N ASP A 163 -17.82 -16.37 -19.12
CA ASP A 163 -18.98 -17.07 -18.59
C ASP A 163 -18.82 -17.34 -17.09
N VAL A 164 -19.37 -16.43 -16.28
CA VAL A 164 -19.33 -16.53 -14.82
C VAL A 164 -20.08 -17.77 -14.30
N ALA A 165 -21.11 -18.23 -15.01
CA ALA A 165 -21.83 -19.44 -14.60
C ALA A 165 -20.96 -20.69 -14.80
N ALA A 166 -20.16 -20.73 -15.87
CA ALA A 166 -19.18 -21.79 -16.08
C ALA A 166 -18.10 -21.80 -14.97
N LEU A 167 -17.62 -20.63 -14.55
CA LEU A 167 -16.69 -20.51 -13.43
C LEU A 167 -17.31 -21.02 -12.10
N GLU A 168 -18.57 -20.68 -11.83
CA GLU A 168 -19.27 -21.22 -10.66
C GLU A 168 -19.38 -22.74 -10.70
N GLU A 169 -19.68 -23.33 -11.87
CA GLU A 169 -19.71 -24.80 -12.02
C GLU A 169 -18.33 -25.44 -11.83
N GLU A 170 -17.26 -24.80 -12.31
CA GLU A 170 -15.89 -25.27 -12.10
C GLU A 170 -15.53 -25.30 -10.60
N LEU A 171 -15.83 -24.23 -9.88
CA LEU A 171 -15.64 -24.17 -8.43
C LEU A 171 -16.52 -25.21 -7.71
N ARG A 172 -17.76 -25.39 -8.14
CA ARG A 172 -18.72 -26.36 -7.55
C ARG A 172 -18.33 -27.81 -7.82
N ALA A 173 -17.60 -28.08 -8.90
CA ALA A 173 -17.05 -29.40 -9.20
C ALA A 173 -15.91 -29.80 -8.24
N ASN A 174 -15.33 -28.86 -7.49
CA ASN A 174 -14.34 -29.13 -6.46
C ASN A 174 -14.99 -29.27 -5.07
N PRO A 175 -15.01 -30.47 -4.45
CA PRO A 175 -15.62 -30.67 -3.13
C PRO A 175 -14.98 -29.85 -2.00
N GLU A 176 -13.70 -29.50 -2.11
CA GLU A 176 -13.03 -28.66 -1.11
C GLU A 176 -13.54 -27.23 -1.16
N TYR A 177 -13.74 -26.67 -2.37
CA TYR A 177 -14.36 -25.35 -2.52
C TYR A 177 -15.79 -25.36 -1.99
N VAL A 178 -16.61 -26.36 -2.35
CA VAL A 178 -17.97 -26.48 -1.81
C VAL A 178 -17.99 -26.46 -0.28
N ALA A 179 -17.09 -27.19 0.38
CA ALA A 179 -17.00 -27.20 1.84
C ALA A 179 -16.57 -25.84 2.41
N LEU A 180 -15.65 -25.14 1.76
CA LEU A 180 -15.18 -23.82 2.20
C LEU A 180 -16.26 -22.73 2.01
N PHE A 181 -17.00 -22.76 0.91
CA PHE A 181 -18.14 -21.88 0.67
C PHE A 181 -19.27 -22.14 1.66
N ASP A 182 -19.60 -23.40 1.94
CA ASP A 182 -20.60 -23.76 2.95
C ASP A 182 -20.17 -23.32 4.35
N ALA A 183 -18.90 -23.45 4.71
CA ALA A 183 -18.39 -22.96 5.99
C ALA A 183 -18.48 -21.42 6.11
N ALA A 184 -18.26 -20.70 5.02
CA ALA A 184 -18.25 -19.23 5.00
C ALA A 184 -19.65 -18.59 4.90
N PHE A 185 -20.59 -19.22 4.20
CA PHE A 185 -21.89 -18.64 3.86
C PHE A 185 -23.09 -19.54 4.18
N GLY A 186 -22.88 -20.84 4.37
CA GLY A 186 -23.93 -21.85 4.47
C GLY A 186 -24.66 -22.10 3.15
N GLY A 187 -25.31 -23.27 3.03
CA GLY A 187 -26.14 -23.62 1.87
C GLY A 187 -25.54 -24.70 0.98
N GLY A 188 -24.45 -25.35 1.40
CA GLY A 188 -23.81 -26.43 0.66
C GLY A 188 -23.27 -25.96 -0.69
N ALA A 189 -23.53 -26.73 -1.74
CA ALA A 189 -23.08 -26.41 -3.10
C ALA A 189 -23.69 -25.11 -3.67
N GLU A 190 -24.85 -24.68 -3.17
CA GLU A 190 -25.50 -23.41 -3.58
C GLU A 190 -24.78 -22.19 -3.01
N ALA A 191 -23.91 -22.39 -2.01
CA ALA A 191 -23.07 -21.32 -1.49
C ALA A 191 -21.98 -20.90 -2.50
N VAL A 192 -21.64 -21.76 -3.46
CA VAL A 192 -20.69 -21.44 -4.53
C VAL A 192 -21.40 -20.55 -5.54
N SER A 193 -21.15 -19.24 -5.45
CA SER A 193 -21.69 -18.23 -6.35
C SER A 193 -20.71 -17.07 -6.52
N ALA A 194 -20.86 -16.30 -7.59
CA ALA A 194 -20.03 -15.13 -7.88
C ALA A 194 -20.15 -14.06 -6.81
N ASP A 195 -21.34 -13.86 -6.23
CA ASP A 195 -21.57 -12.93 -5.12
C ASP A 195 -20.80 -13.37 -3.87
N ASN A 196 -20.90 -14.65 -3.48
CA ASN A 196 -20.15 -15.17 -2.33
C ASN A 196 -18.64 -15.17 -2.57
N MET A 197 -18.20 -15.42 -3.80
CA MET A 197 -16.80 -15.32 -4.21
C MET A 197 -16.28 -13.89 -4.01
N ALA A 198 -16.99 -12.88 -4.54
CA ALA A 198 -16.64 -11.48 -4.38
C ALA A 198 -16.65 -11.05 -2.91
N ARG A 199 -17.64 -11.50 -2.13
CA ARG A 199 -17.73 -11.27 -0.69
C ARG A 199 -16.56 -11.86 0.09
N ALA A 200 -16.12 -13.08 -0.26
CA ALA A 200 -14.99 -13.73 0.39
C ALA A 200 -13.67 -13.01 0.04
N LEU A 201 -13.45 -12.69 -1.24
CA LEU A 201 -12.30 -11.92 -1.70
C LEU A 201 -12.21 -10.56 -0.99
N ALA A 202 -13.33 -9.84 -0.90
CA ALA A 202 -13.40 -8.57 -0.18
C ALA A 202 -13.05 -8.72 1.32
N ALA A 203 -13.53 -9.78 1.98
CA ALA A 203 -13.18 -10.07 3.38
C ALA A 203 -11.67 -10.32 3.55
N PHE A 204 -11.05 -11.09 2.66
CA PHE A 204 -9.60 -11.29 2.68
C PHE A 204 -8.84 -9.98 2.47
N GLN A 205 -9.22 -9.18 1.47
CA GLN A 205 -8.57 -7.90 1.18
C GLN A 205 -8.67 -6.93 2.36
N ARG A 206 -9.80 -6.91 3.08
CA ARG A 206 -9.94 -6.11 4.33
C ARG A 206 -9.02 -6.54 5.46
N SER A 207 -8.58 -7.80 5.46
CA SER A 207 -7.63 -8.31 6.46
C SER A 207 -6.19 -7.83 6.25
N LEU A 208 -5.88 -7.26 5.08
CA LEU A 208 -4.55 -6.76 4.72
C LEU A 208 -4.26 -5.40 5.38
N LEU A 209 -4.08 -5.41 6.69
CA LEU A 209 -3.86 -4.21 7.51
C LEU A 209 -2.40 -4.05 7.91
N SER A 210 -1.88 -2.83 7.73
CA SER A 210 -0.57 -2.41 8.22
C SER A 210 -0.75 -1.30 9.27
N GLN A 211 -0.72 -1.67 10.55
CA GLN A 211 -0.93 -0.77 11.69
C GLN A 211 0.21 -0.81 12.72
N ASN A 212 1.39 -1.29 12.33
CA ASN A 212 2.57 -1.37 13.21
C ASN A 212 3.86 -1.01 12.48
N SER A 213 3.78 0.00 11.61
CA SER A 213 4.95 0.60 10.99
C SER A 213 5.81 1.34 12.01
N GLN A 214 7.01 1.76 11.61
CA GLN A 214 7.84 2.67 12.42
C GLN A 214 7.11 3.98 12.72
N PHE A 215 6.32 4.50 11.75
CA PHE A 215 5.50 5.67 11.95
C PHE A 215 4.39 5.42 12.98
N ASP A 216 3.71 4.27 12.94
CA ASP A 216 2.63 3.96 13.90
C ASP A 216 3.15 3.90 15.33
N ARG A 217 4.32 3.26 15.54
CA ARG A 217 4.99 3.23 16.85
C ARG A 217 5.40 4.62 17.30
N TYR A 218 5.91 5.45 16.40
CA TYR A 218 6.26 6.84 16.67
C TYR A 218 5.02 7.67 17.04
N ALA A 219 3.95 7.54 16.26
CA ALA A 219 2.68 8.19 16.52
C ALA A 219 2.12 7.75 17.88
N ALA A 220 2.29 6.48 18.27
CA ALA A 220 1.90 5.95 19.58
C ALA A 220 2.80 6.40 20.76
N GLY A 221 3.88 7.15 20.51
CA GLY A 221 4.74 7.73 21.55
C GLY A 221 6.13 7.10 21.69
N ASN A 222 6.50 6.13 20.85
CA ASN A 222 7.88 5.64 20.78
C ASN A 222 8.72 6.54 19.85
N PHE A 223 9.24 7.66 20.36
CA PHE A 223 9.96 8.67 19.56
C PHE A 223 11.24 8.18 18.90
N ASP A 224 11.81 7.09 19.42
CA ASP A 224 13.00 6.43 18.87
C ASP A 224 12.66 5.44 17.74
N ALA A 225 11.37 5.19 17.47
CA ALA A 225 10.95 4.35 16.36
C ALA A 225 11.26 4.97 14.99
N LEU A 226 11.42 6.30 14.92
CA LEU A 226 11.93 6.99 13.74
C LEU A 226 13.35 7.49 14.01
N THR A 227 14.22 7.32 13.03
CA THR A 227 15.54 7.95 12.97
C THR A 227 15.42 9.48 12.92
N ALA A 228 16.50 10.17 13.26
CA ALA A 228 16.62 11.63 13.12
C ALA A 228 16.22 12.13 11.71
N GLN A 229 16.73 11.48 10.67
CA GLN A 229 16.41 11.80 9.28
C GLN A 229 14.91 11.66 8.99
N GLN A 230 14.27 10.55 9.43
CA GLN A 230 12.84 10.34 9.24
C GLN A 230 11.98 11.37 9.98
N ARG A 231 12.39 11.79 11.19
CA ARG A 231 11.69 12.87 11.92
C ARG A 231 11.78 14.22 11.20
N ARG A 232 12.94 14.56 10.63
CA ARG A 232 13.09 15.76 9.79
C ARG A 232 12.20 15.68 8.54
N GLY A 233 12.13 14.50 7.90
CA GLY A 233 11.22 14.25 6.77
C GLY A 233 9.74 14.42 7.14
N LEU A 234 9.32 13.90 8.30
CA LEU A 234 7.96 14.07 8.82
C LEU A 234 7.65 15.55 9.14
N ALA A 235 8.61 16.29 9.69
CA ALA A 235 8.44 17.73 9.94
C ALA A 235 8.25 18.50 8.62
N LEU A 236 9.02 18.18 7.58
CA LEU A 236 8.83 18.73 6.24
C LEU A 236 7.46 18.36 5.68
N PHE A 237 7.05 17.08 5.74
CA PHE A 237 5.76 16.60 5.24
C PHE A 237 4.56 17.34 5.85
N ARG A 238 4.64 17.68 7.13
CA ARG A 238 3.61 18.41 7.88
C ARG A 238 3.72 19.93 7.80
N SER A 239 4.77 20.45 7.15
CA SER A 239 5.04 21.88 7.13
C SER A 239 4.08 22.61 6.18
N GLY A 240 3.83 23.89 6.47
CA GLY A 240 3.13 24.78 5.54
C GLY A 240 3.90 25.07 4.24
N ALA A 241 5.19 24.70 4.18
CA ALA A 241 6.01 24.89 2.98
C ALA A 241 5.72 23.84 1.90
N THR A 242 5.45 22.60 2.28
CA THR A 242 5.16 21.49 1.34
C THR A 242 3.69 21.09 1.30
N ARG A 243 2.96 21.27 2.41
CA ARG A 243 1.51 21.03 2.54
C ARG A 243 1.07 19.61 2.16
N CYS A 244 1.97 18.61 2.23
CA CYS A 244 1.65 17.23 1.84
C CYS A 244 0.46 16.65 2.62
N PHE A 245 0.37 17.01 3.90
CA PHE A 245 -0.68 16.56 4.82
C PHE A 245 -2.11 16.99 4.44
N GLU A 246 -2.28 17.93 3.50
CA GLU A 246 -3.61 18.39 3.07
C GLU A 246 -4.36 17.34 2.25
N CYS A 247 -3.62 16.52 1.50
CA CYS A 247 -4.17 15.40 0.72
C CYS A 247 -3.77 14.05 1.30
N HIS A 248 -2.64 13.97 2.02
CA HIS A 248 -2.10 12.71 2.57
C HIS A 248 -2.11 12.75 4.10
N GLY A 249 -3.29 12.56 4.69
CA GLY A 249 -3.51 12.69 6.12
C GLY A 249 -3.24 11.41 6.91
N ALA A 250 -2.57 11.52 8.07
CA ALA A 250 -2.50 10.43 9.04
C ALA A 250 -3.91 10.04 9.56
N PRO A 251 -4.16 8.77 9.90
CA PRO A 251 -3.16 7.70 10.08
C PRO A 251 -2.85 6.87 8.81
N THR A 252 -3.69 6.90 7.78
CA THR A 252 -3.52 6.06 6.57
C THR A 252 -2.66 6.70 5.48
N PHE A 253 -2.43 8.02 5.56
CA PHE A 253 -1.82 8.85 4.50
C PHE A 253 -2.57 8.82 3.16
N ALA A 254 -3.81 8.32 3.19
CA ALA A 254 -4.74 8.30 2.08
C ALA A 254 -5.86 9.33 2.30
N SER A 255 -6.55 9.66 1.22
CA SER A 255 -7.72 10.55 1.20
C SER A 255 -8.80 9.89 0.35
N ASP A 256 -10.05 10.03 0.77
CA ASP A 256 -11.25 9.68 0.00
C ASP A 256 -11.65 10.77 -1.00
N THR A 257 -10.95 11.91 -0.98
CA THR A 257 -11.13 13.00 -1.94
C THR A 257 -10.20 12.89 -3.14
N PHE A 258 -10.76 13.11 -4.33
CA PHE A 258 -10.03 13.17 -5.59
C PHE A 258 -9.63 14.61 -5.92
N ARG A 259 -8.46 14.79 -6.53
CA ARG A 259 -7.88 16.10 -6.84
C ARG A 259 -7.28 16.09 -8.24
N VAL A 260 -7.35 17.23 -8.91
CA VAL A 260 -6.56 17.46 -10.14
C VAL A 260 -5.14 17.76 -9.72
N VAL A 261 -4.26 16.77 -9.83
CA VAL A 261 -2.86 16.83 -9.35
C VAL A 261 -1.88 17.43 -10.37
N GLY A 262 -2.34 17.73 -11.59
CA GLY A 262 -1.50 18.36 -12.62
C GLY A 262 -0.36 17.47 -13.14
N VAL A 263 -0.40 16.17 -12.86
CA VAL A 263 0.47 15.18 -13.48
C VAL A 263 0.02 15.05 -14.94
N PRO A 264 0.90 15.26 -15.93
CA PRO A 264 0.57 15.03 -17.33
C PRO A 264 0.04 13.61 -17.49
N SER A 265 -1.12 13.46 -18.09
CA SER A 265 -1.65 12.16 -18.47
C SER A 265 -1.41 11.95 -19.97
N ASP A 266 -1.06 10.71 -20.32
CA ASP A 266 -1.01 10.25 -21.71
C ASP A 266 -2.39 9.68 -22.14
N ASP A 267 -3.46 9.95 -21.38
CA ASP A 267 -4.83 9.47 -21.62
C ASP A 267 -5.71 10.46 -22.41
#